data_AF-A0A4V6D740-F1
#
_entry.id   AF-A0A4V6D740-F1
#
_cell.length_a   1.000
_cell.length_b   1.000
_cell.length_c   1.000
_cell.angle_alpha   90.00
_cell.angle_beta   90.00
_cell.angle_gamma   90.00
#
_symmetry.space_group_name_H-M   'P 1'
#
loop_
_entity.id
_entity.type
_entity.pdbx_description
1 polymer ?
#
loop_
_entity_poly.entity_id
_entity_poly.type
_entity_poly.pdbx_seq_one_letter_code
_entity_poly.pdbx_strand_id
1 'polypeptide(L)'
;MGVRNLSTGSQVREKIVEQVPKAKIEMLELDLSSMSSVRRFVEKFNALDLPLNILINNAGIAFVPFKLSEDGIELHFATNHLGHFLLTDLLLGKINVTAKESGIEGRVVIVASDSYKHPYREGIRFDKINDESGSCFHLYYNHSFIFHVHHF
;
A
#
# COMPACT_ATOMS: atom_id res chain seq x y z
N MET A 1 8.83 1.60 8.60
CA MET A 1 7.79 0.57 8.37
C MET A 1 6.42 1.21 8.58
N GLY A 2 5.58 1.25 7.54
CA GLY A 2 4.20 1.71 7.65
C GLY A 2 3.30 0.61 8.21
N VAL A 3 2.54 0.90 9.26
CA VAL A 3 1.62 -0.06 9.90
C VAL A 3 0.29 0.59 10.26
N ARG A 4 -0.83 -0.12 10.08
CA ARG A 4 -2.16 0.39 10.45
C ARG A 4 -2.41 0.44 11.97
N ASN A 5 -1.67 -0.37 12.74
CA ASN A 5 -1.82 -0.45 14.19
C ASN A 5 -0.43 -0.48 14.83
N LEU A 6 -0.08 0.64 15.47
CA LEU A 6 1.22 0.84 16.10
C LEU A 6 1.47 -0.14 17.25
N SER A 7 0.45 -0.52 18.03
CA SER A 7 0.62 -1.46 19.14
C SER A 7 1.06 -2.84 18.63
N THR A 8 0.38 -3.38 17.62
CA THR A 8 0.79 -4.65 17.00
C THR A 8 2.13 -4.53 16.28
N GLY A 9 2.41 -3.37 15.66
CA GLY A 9 3.69 -3.08 15.04
C GLY A 9 4.85 -3.13 16.05
N SER A 10 4.67 -2.51 17.22
CA SER A 10 5.70 -2.47 18.27
C SER A 10 6.08 -3.85 18.76
N GLN A 11 5.10 -4.74 18.97
CA GLN A 11 5.37 -6.11 19.38
C GLN A 11 6.17 -6.89 18.32
N VAL A 12 5.91 -6.65 17.03
CA VAL A 12 6.69 -7.27 15.94
C VAL A 12 8.10 -6.68 15.89
N ARG A 13 8.24 -5.36 16.04
CA ARG A 13 9.54 -4.68 16.11
C ARG A 13 10.41 -5.25 17.23
N GLU A 14 9.86 -5.42 18.43
CA GLU A 14 10.58 -6.00 19.59
C GLU A 14 11.12 -7.38 19.25
N LYS A 15 10.28 -8.27 18.71
CA LYS A 15 10.70 -9.61 18.28
C LYS A 15 11.80 -9.61 17.21
N ILE A 16 11.75 -8.67 16.26
CA ILE A 16 12.80 -8.55 15.24
C ILE A 16 14.11 -8.06 15.87
N VAL A 17 14.06 -7.08 16.78
CA VAL A 17 15.25 -6.55 17.45
C VAL A 17 15.88 -7.60 18.38
N GLU A 18 15.08 -8.44 19.02
CA GLU A 18 15.60 -9.59 19.80
C GLU A 18 16.42 -10.55 18.92
N GLN A 19 15.95 -10.86 17.70
CA GLN A 19 16.64 -11.76 16.78
C GLN A 19 17.79 -11.08 16.02
N VAL A 20 17.66 -9.77 15.76
CA VAL A 20 18.62 -8.96 15.02
C VAL A 20 18.85 -7.65 15.77
N PRO A 21 19.73 -7.64 16.80
CA PRO A 21 19.93 -6.48 17.68
C PRO A 21 20.39 -5.20 16.99
N LYS A 22 20.94 -5.31 15.77
CA LYS A 22 21.39 -4.17 14.96
C LYS A 22 20.30 -3.61 14.04
N ALA A 23 19.13 -4.24 13.96
CA ALA A 23 18.04 -3.78 13.12
C ALA A 23 17.54 -2.40 13.58
N LYS A 24 17.48 -1.44 12.66
CA LYS A 24 16.91 -0.11 12.90
C LYS A 24 15.53 -0.06 12.28
N ILE A 25 14.50 0.00 13.13
CA ILE A 25 13.10 -0.07 12.70
C ILE A 25 12.36 1.15 13.25
N GLU A 26 12.04 2.07 12.35
CA GLU A 26 11.09 3.15 12.60
C GLU A 26 9.69 2.68 12.21
N MET A 27 8.71 2.94 13.06
CA MET A 27 7.31 2.63 12.79
C MET A 27 6.53 3.91 12.64
N LEU A 28 5.80 4.01 11.54
CA LEU A 28 4.89 5.12 11.28
C LEU A 28 3.50 4.55 10.99
N GLU A 29 2.49 5.22 11.51
CA GLU A 29 1.11 4.84 11.26
C GLU A 29 0.75 5.07 9.78
N LEU A 30 0.15 4.07 9.15
CA LEU A 30 -0.32 4.11 7.76
C LEU A 30 -1.57 3.24 7.61
N ASP A 31 -2.69 3.89 7.29
CA ASP A 31 -3.91 3.22 6.85
C ASP A 31 -4.15 3.55 5.37
N LEU A 32 -3.99 2.56 4.50
CA LEU A 32 -4.14 2.73 3.05
C LEU A 32 -5.60 2.88 2.61
N SER A 33 -6.57 2.56 3.47
CA SER A 33 -7.98 2.81 3.18
C SER A 33 -8.37 4.29 3.34
N SER A 34 -7.47 5.11 3.89
CA SER A 34 -7.68 6.54 4.19
C SER A 34 -6.66 7.39 3.44
N MET A 35 -7.11 8.19 2.47
CA MET A 35 -6.22 9.09 1.72
C MET A 35 -5.59 10.16 2.62
N SER A 36 -6.30 10.56 3.68
CA SER A 36 -5.79 11.48 4.69
C SER A 36 -4.66 10.86 5.50
N SER A 37 -4.76 9.56 5.84
CA SER A 37 -3.72 8.80 6.55
C SER A 37 -2.46 8.63 5.70
N VAL A 38 -2.61 8.32 4.41
CA VAL A 38 -1.48 8.23 3.46
C VAL A 38 -0.68 9.54 3.42
N ARG A 39 -1.36 10.69 3.31
CA ARG A 39 -0.68 12.00 3.28
C ARG A 39 0.06 12.29 4.59
N ARG A 40 -0.57 12.05 5.74
CA ARG A 40 0.07 12.20 7.07
C ARG A 40 1.29 11.29 7.22
N PHE A 41 1.21 10.06 6.71
CA PHE A 41 2.36 9.14 6.72
C PHE A 41 3.53 9.71 5.92
N VAL A 42 3.28 10.21 4.70
CA VAL A 42 4.33 10.79 3.85
C VAL A 42 4.96 12.02 4.49
N GLU A 43 4.15 12.91 5.08
CA GLU A 43 4.65 14.07 5.82
C GLU A 43 5.58 13.64 6.96
N LYS A 44 5.15 12.69 7.79
CA LYS A 44 5.96 12.15 8.90
C LYS A 44 7.23 11.47 8.39
N PHE A 45 7.14 10.70 7.31
CA PHE A 45 8.29 10.02 6.73
C PHE A 45 9.33 11.02 6.20
N ASN A 46 8.89 12.03 5.45
CA ASN A 46 9.77 13.08 4.94
C ASN A 46 10.43 13.88 6.07
N ALA A 47 9.73 14.10 7.18
CA ALA A 47 10.28 14.77 8.35
C ALA A 47 11.38 13.98 9.07
N LEU A 48 11.52 12.67 8.81
CA LEU A 48 12.66 11.88 9.32
C LEU A 48 13.97 12.18 8.58
N ASP A 49 13.88 12.82 7.41
CA ASP A 49 15.01 13.12 6.51
C ASP A 49 15.90 11.90 6.20
N LEU A 50 15.27 10.74 6.03
CA LEU A 50 15.95 9.50 5.66
C LEU A 50 15.94 9.28 4.14
N PRO A 51 16.96 8.62 3.57
CA PRO A 51 16.92 8.18 2.18
C PRO A 51 15.81 7.14 1.96
N LEU A 52 15.22 7.14 0.76
CA LEU A 52 14.24 6.13 0.33
C LEU A 52 14.75 5.40 -0.91
N ASN A 53 15.43 4.27 -0.72
CA ASN A 53 15.92 3.45 -1.83
C ASN A 53 14.86 2.46 -2.35
N ILE A 54 14.01 1.94 -1.47
CA ILE A 54 13.04 0.90 -1.83
C ILE A 54 11.68 1.22 -1.18
N LEU A 55 10.64 1.24 -2.01
CA LEU A 55 9.24 1.25 -1.56
C LEU A 55 8.61 -0.11 -1.87
N ILE A 56 8.10 -0.79 -0.85
CA ILE A 56 7.41 -2.08 -1.01
C ILE A 56 5.94 -1.90 -0.68
N ASN A 57 5.11 -1.89 -1.73
CA ASN A 57 3.66 -1.88 -1.65
C ASN A 57 3.15 -3.31 -1.41
N ASN A 58 3.19 -3.75 -0.15
CA ASN A 58 2.84 -5.11 0.26
C ASN A 58 1.49 -5.25 0.96
N ALA A 59 1.03 -4.19 1.63
CA ALA A 59 -0.16 -4.30 2.48
C ALA A 59 -1.41 -4.54 1.62
N GLY A 60 -2.32 -5.38 2.11
CA GLY A 60 -3.57 -5.62 1.41
C GLY A 60 -4.57 -6.36 2.27
N ILE A 61 -5.83 -6.26 1.89
CA ILE A 61 -6.95 -7.00 2.47
C ILE A 61 -7.52 -7.99 1.46
N ALA A 62 -8.05 -9.09 1.97
CA ALA A 62 -8.64 -10.16 1.19
C ALA A 62 -9.88 -10.70 1.89
N PHE A 63 -10.90 -11.06 1.11
CA PHE A 63 -12.09 -11.78 1.58
C PHE A 63 -12.83 -11.09 2.73
N VAL A 64 -12.79 -9.76 2.81
CA VAL A 64 -13.58 -9.00 3.79
C VAL A 64 -14.95 -8.63 3.21
N PRO A 65 -16.00 -8.47 4.03
CA PRO A 65 -17.29 -7.98 3.55
C PRO A 65 -17.19 -6.64 2.85
N PHE A 66 -18.11 -6.41 1.90
CA PHE A 66 -18.25 -5.11 1.26
C PHE A 66 -18.40 -4.03 2.33
N LYS A 67 -17.60 -2.98 2.18
CA LYS A 67 -17.62 -1.81 3.03
C LYS A 67 -17.03 -0.65 2.24
N LEU A 68 -17.50 0.56 2.52
CA LEU A 68 -16.87 1.78 2.04
C LEU A 68 -15.79 2.24 3.04
N SER A 69 -14.67 2.74 2.52
CA SER A 69 -13.69 3.48 3.29
C SER A 69 -14.25 4.82 3.76
N GLU A 70 -13.49 5.55 4.58
CA GLU A 70 -13.86 6.91 4.99
C GLU A 70 -13.98 7.88 3.82
N ASP A 71 -13.28 7.60 2.71
CA ASP A 71 -13.31 8.37 1.48
C ASP A 71 -14.47 7.97 0.54
N GLY A 72 -15.36 7.06 0.97
CA GLY A 72 -16.53 6.63 0.20
C GLY A 72 -16.19 5.70 -0.98
N ILE A 73 -15.07 4.99 -0.92
CA ILE A 73 -14.60 4.05 -1.95
C ILE A 73 -14.68 2.62 -1.40
N GLU A 74 -15.05 1.65 -2.22
CA GLU A 74 -15.00 0.23 -1.85
C GLU A 74 -13.65 -0.15 -1.25
N LEU A 75 -13.69 -0.84 -0.10
CA LEU A 75 -12.55 -0.98 0.80
C LEU A 75 -11.35 -1.70 0.16
N HIS A 76 -11.55 -2.74 -0.65
CA HIS A 76 -10.45 -3.43 -1.33
C HIS A 76 -9.79 -2.51 -2.35
N PHE A 77 -10.58 -1.79 -3.15
CA PHE A 77 -10.05 -0.84 -4.11
C PHE A 77 -9.33 0.34 -3.44
N ALA A 78 -9.90 0.88 -2.37
CA ALA A 78 -9.28 1.91 -1.56
C ALA A 78 -7.93 1.45 -1.01
N THR A 79 -7.89 0.29 -0.36
CA THR A 79 -6.71 -0.21 0.38
C THR A 79 -5.62 -0.74 -0.55
N ASN A 80 -5.97 -1.69 -1.42
CA ASN A 80 -4.99 -2.47 -2.18
C ASN A 80 -4.55 -1.73 -3.45
N HIS A 81 -5.31 -0.71 -3.91
CA HIS A 81 -4.99 0.04 -5.10
C HIS A 81 -4.78 1.53 -4.85
N LEU A 82 -5.83 2.30 -4.52
CA LEU A 82 -5.72 3.77 -4.48
C LEU A 82 -4.78 4.27 -3.39
N GLY A 83 -4.79 3.67 -2.21
CA GLY A 83 -3.88 4.04 -1.12
C GLY A 83 -2.42 3.81 -1.51
N HIS A 84 -2.14 2.68 -2.18
CA HIS A 84 -0.81 2.37 -2.69
C HIS A 84 -0.39 3.29 -3.84
N PHE A 85 -1.30 3.59 -4.77
CA PHE A 85 -1.06 4.53 -5.85
C PHE A 85 -0.69 5.90 -5.31
N LEU A 86 -1.50 6.45 -4.40
CA LEU A 86 -1.24 7.75 -3.77
C LEU A 86 0.08 7.75 -2.99
N LEU A 87 0.36 6.69 -2.24
CA LEU A 87 1.61 6.57 -1.49
C LEU A 87 2.83 6.62 -2.41
N THR A 88 2.78 5.87 -3.52
CA THR A 88 3.87 5.84 -4.51
C THR A 88 4.04 7.18 -5.19
N ASP A 89 2.95 7.80 -5.66
CA ASP A 89 3.00 9.12 -6.32
C ASP A 89 3.68 10.17 -5.42
N LEU A 90 3.27 10.23 -4.16
CA LEU A 90 3.82 11.19 -3.19
C LEU A 90 5.28 10.91 -2.80
N LEU A 91 5.75 9.66 -2.84
CA LEU A 91 7.11 9.29 -2.47
C LEU A 91 8.08 9.17 -3.65
N LEU A 92 7.57 9.17 -4.89
CA LEU A 92 8.39 9.01 -6.10
C LEU A 92 9.48 10.08 -6.20
N GLY A 93 9.16 11.32 -5.81
CA GLY A 93 10.12 12.42 -5.73
C GLY A 93 11.30 12.11 -4.79
N LYS A 94 11.03 11.58 -3.59
CA LYS A 94 12.06 11.22 -2.60
C LYS A 94 12.93 10.06 -3.08
N ILE A 95 12.34 9.07 -3.77
CA ILE A 95 13.09 7.98 -4.41
C ILE A 95 14.07 8.53 -5.44
N ASN A 96 13.61 9.41 -6.33
CA ASN A 96 14.44 10.02 -7.37
C ASN A 96 15.59 10.86 -6.80
N VAL A 97 15.31 11.67 -5.77
CA VAL A 97 16.35 12.46 -5.08
C VAL A 97 17.38 11.53 -4.44
N THR A 98 16.91 10.53 -3.68
CA THR A 98 17.79 9.55 -3.02
C THR A 98 18.69 8.83 -4.05
N ALA A 99 18.12 8.42 -5.19
CA ALA A 99 18.87 7.72 -6.22
C ALA A 99 19.97 8.59 -6.84
N LYS A 100 19.68 9.86 -7.11
CA LYS A 100 20.67 10.82 -7.62
C LYS A 100 21.79 11.10 -6.63
N GLU A 101 21.46 11.30 -5.36
CA GLU A 101 22.43 11.64 -4.31
C GLU A 101 23.32 10.46 -3.92
N SER A 102 22.74 9.26 -3.83
CA SER A 102 23.48 8.05 -3.43
C SER A 102 24.16 7.32 -4.58
N GLY A 103 23.75 7.58 -5.83
CA GLY A 103 24.16 6.78 -6.99
C GLY A 103 23.59 5.36 -7.02
N ILE A 104 22.63 5.05 -6.14
CA ILE A 104 21.98 3.73 -6.04
C ILE A 104 20.60 3.81 -6.66
N GLU A 105 20.29 2.91 -7.59
CA GLU A 105 18.98 2.81 -8.21
C GLU A 105 17.84 2.65 -7.19
N GLY A 106 16.81 3.48 -7.31
CA GLY A 106 15.58 3.38 -6.51
C GLY A 106 14.61 2.35 -7.08
N ARG A 107 13.85 1.66 -6.23
CA ARG A 107 12.91 0.61 -6.65
C ARG A 107 11.55 0.73 -5.98
N VAL A 108 10.49 0.60 -6.77
CA VAL A 108 9.13 0.38 -6.28
C VAL A 108 8.74 -1.06 -6.58
N VAL A 109 8.42 -1.81 -5.53
CA VAL A 109 7.96 -3.20 -5.61
C VAL A 109 6.50 -3.23 -5.23
N ILE A 110 5.65 -3.73 -6.12
CA ILE A 110 4.22 -3.91 -5.85
C ILE A 110 3.94 -5.40 -5.71
N VAL A 111 3.37 -5.82 -4.59
CA VAL A 111 3.15 -7.25 -4.28
C VAL A 111 1.74 -7.66 -4.73
N ALA A 112 1.69 -8.43 -5.82
CA ALA A 112 0.45 -8.92 -6.41
C ALA A 112 0.03 -10.30 -5.87
N SER A 113 -1.13 -10.77 -6.32
CA SER A 113 -1.63 -12.13 -6.12
C SER A 113 -2.16 -12.70 -7.43
N ASP A 114 -2.03 -14.00 -7.67
CA ASP A 114 -2.56 -14.71 -8.87
C ASP A 114 -4.07 -14.49 -9.11
N SER A 115 -4.79 -14.00 -8.12
CA SER A 115 -6.13 -13.43 -8.23
C SER A 115 -6.30 -12.37 -9.33
N TYR A 116 -5.25 -11.62 -9.69
CA TYR A 116 -5.33 -10.65 -10.80
C TYR A 116 -5.71 -11.31 -12.14
N LYS A 117 -5.49 -12.63 -12.28
CA LYS A 117 -5.80 -13.40 -13.49
C LYS A 117 -7.30 -13.70 -13.66
N HIS A 118 -8.12 -13.40 -12.64
CA HIS A 118 -9.55 -13.72 -12.62
C HIS A 118 -10.44 -12.47 -12.45
N PRO A 119 -10.32 -11.46 -13.32
CA PRO A 119 -11.19 -10.29 -13.29
C PRO A 119 -12.60 -10.61 -13.82
N TYR A 120 -13.54 -9.66 -13.67
CA TYR A 120 -14.70 -9.55 -14.55
C TYR A 120 -14.26 -9.60 -16.02
N ARG A 121 -15.10 -10.15 -16.90
CA ARG A 121 -14.78 -10.31 -18.33
C ARG A 121 -14.50 -8.97 -19.00
N GLU A 122 -15.20 -7.93 -18.56
CA GLU A 122 -15.08 -6.55 -19.01
C GLU A 122 -13.89 -5.78 -18.38
N GLY A 123 -13.11 -6.43 -17.51
CA GLY A 123 -12.05 -5.76 -16.75
C GLY A 123 -12.58 -4.99 -15.55
N ILE A 124 -11.88 -3.94 -15.14
CA ILE A 124 -12.27 -3.15 -13.96
C ILE A 124 -13.51 -2.31 -14.28
N ARG A 125 -14.56 -2.45 -13.47
CA ARG A 125 -15.83 -1.70 -13.60
C ARG A 125 -15.79 -0.43 -12.75
N PHE A 126 -15.06 0.58 -13.22
CA PHE A 126 -14.87 1.84 -12.47
C PHE A 126 -16.19 2.55 -12.16
N ASP A 127 -17.17 2.45 -13.05
CA ASP A 127 -18.53 2.98 -12.90
C ASP A 127 -19.34 2.29 -11.81
N LYS A 128 -18.92 1.09 -11.39
CA LYS A 128 -19.61 0.24 -10.41
C LYS A 128 -18.70 -0.15 -9.25
N ILE A 129 -17.70 0.67 -8.95
CA ILE A 129 -16.68 0.33 -7.97
C ILE A 129 -17.25 0.19 -6.55
N ASN A 130 -18.30 0.97 -6.26
CA ASN A 130 -19.03 0.98 -4.99
C ASN A 130 -20.34 0.17 -5.04
N ASP A 131 -20.59 -0.59 -6.10
CA ASP A 131 -21.83 -1.34 -6.27
C ASP A 131 -21.80 -2.62 -5.42
N GLU A 132 -22.46 -2.61 -4.26
CA GLU A 132 -22.59 -3.76 -3.36
C GLU A 132 -23.25 -4.98 -4.02
N SER A 133 -24.12 -4.76 -5.02
CA SER A 133 -24.81 -5.83 -5.74
C SER A 133 -23.88 -6.58 -6.72
N GLY A 134 -22.68 -6.06 -6.93
CA GLY A 134 -21.59 -6.72 -7.64
C GLY A 134 -21.23 -8.05 -6.98
N SER A 135 -21.38 -9.12 -7.76
CA SER A 135 -21.17 -10.51 -7.34
C SER A 135 -19.87 -10.78 -6.57
N CYS A 136 -20.00 -11.54 -5.47
CA CYS A 136 -19.00 -12.37 -4.80
C CYS A 136 -17.74 -11.66 -4.25
N PHE A 137 -17.47 -11.86 -2.95
CA PHE A 137 -16.23 -11.49 -2.22
C PHE A 137 -14.94 -11.69 -3.02
N HIS A 138 -14.90 -12.72 -3.86
CA HIS A 138 -13.75 -13.09 -4.67
C HIS A 138 -13.43 -12.07 -5.77
N LEU A 139 -14.44 -11.44 -6.37
CA LEU A 139 -14.24 -10.57 -7.52
C LEU A 139 -13.75 -9.17 -7.10
N TYR A 140 -14.26 -8.58 -6.02
CA TYR A 140 -13.73 -7.31 -5.48
C TYR A 140 -12.22 -7.38 -5.22
N TYR A 141 -11.79 -8.47 -4.59
CA TYR A 141 -10.39 -8.76 -4.32
C TYR A 141 -9.55 -8.83 -5.61
N ASN A 142 -10.01 -9.62 -6.60
CA ASN A 142 -9.28 -9.84 -7.85
C ASN A 142 -9.01 -8.54 -8.63
N HIS A 143 -9.95 -7.59 -8.64
CA HIS A 143 -9.76 -6.30 -9.33
C HIS A 143 -8.68 -5.43 -8.73
N SER A 144 -8.46 -5.54 -7.42
CA SER A 144 -7.53 -4.69 -6.71
C SER A 144 -6.05 -5.02 -6.97
N PHE A 145 -5.75 -6.20 -7.53
CA PHE A 145 -4.38 -6.60 -7.90
C PHE A 145 -4.04 -6.40 -9.39
N ILE A 146 -5.00 -5.98 -10.22
CA ILE A 146 -4.78 -5.84 -11.68
C ILE A 146 -3.74 -4.75 -12.02
N PHE A 147 -3.57 -3.74 -11.17
CA PHE A 147 -2.67 -2.60 -11.42
C PHE A 147 -1.18 -2.85 -11.17
N HIS A 148 -0.76 -4.09 -10.94
CA HIS A 148 0.63 -4.39 -10.59
C HIS A 148 1.59 -4.44 -11.80
N VAL A 149 1.11 -4.13 -13.01
CA VAL A 149 1.94 -4.12 -14.23
C VAL A 149 2.23 -2.67 -14.63
N HIS A 150 3.24 -2.08 -13.98
CA HIS A 150 3.95 -0.93 -14.54
C HIS A 150 5.42 -1.32 -14.69
N HIS A 151 5.85 -1.50 -15.94
CA HIS A 151 7.27 -1.55 -16.29
C HIS A 151 7.84 -0.13 -16.19
N PHE A 152 8.92 0.03 -15.42
CA PHE A 152 9.80 1.20 -15.48
C PHE A 152 10.65 1.14 -16.76
#